data_AF-A0A927GHN0-F1
#
_entry.id   AF-A0A927GHN0-F1
#
_cell.length_a   1.000
_cell.length_b   1.000
_cell.length_c   1.000
_cell.angle_alpha   90.00
_cell.angle_beta   90.00
_cell.angle_gamma   90.00
#
_symmetry.space_group_name_H-M   'P 1'
#
loop_
_entity.id
_entity.type
_entity.pdbx_description
1 polymer ?
#
loop_
_entity_poly.entity_id
_entity_poly.type
_entity_poly.pdbx_seq_one_letter_code
_entity_poly.pdbx_strand_id
1 'polypeptide(L)'
;MRFIPLLPAALALLLISSCSEAQTDKSSAPGKAKGGDRRKNKDAAAAIPGLHEVGSLKGVVPESSGLAPAADSQHYYSFGDDGNYPTLYEITGTGKLVNTISINATNSDWESLSRDPQGNYYIGDCGNNESMRRNLTIYRVRPDAPSGVSKISFSYPDQSEFPPSKKQRNFDCEASLWHEGKVWLFTKDRGQSCTSKVYTVPDQPGEYTAQLVTKLAIPGQVTDAALRADGHRLVLLGRGELFILDGNSWDDLLKAPPRRVDLSGAGQTEGAVFKDDSTLLISTEQGGLYEFTLP
;
A
#
# COMPACT_ATOMS: atom_id res chain seq x y z
N MET A 1 22.36 -4.08 58.44
CA MET A 1 20.98 -4.21 58.95
C MET A 1 20.03 -3.78 57.84
N ARG A 2 19.03 -4.62 57.55
CA ARG A 2 18.00 -4.43 56.51
C ARG A 2 17.30 -3.08 56.64
N PHE A 3 16.90 -2.42 55.55
CA PHE A 3 15.60 -1.73 55.41
C PHE A 3 15.38 -1.24 53.93
N ILE A 4 14.51 -1.98 53.23
CA ILE A 4 13.45 -1.63 52.25
C ILE A 4 13.69 -0.51 51.20
N PRO A 5 13.55 -0.79 49.89
CA PRO A 5 13.16 0.21 48.89
C PRO A 5 11.64 0.23 48.65
N LEU A 6 11.05 1.41 48.56
CA LEU A 6 9.66 1.63 48.11
C LEU A 6 9.54 1.43 46.59
N LEU A 7 8.56 0.62 46.16
CA LEU A 7 8.04 0.58 44.80
C LEU A 7 6.89 1.61 44.66
N PRO A 8 6.77 2.36 43.55
CA PRO A 8 5.52 3.05 43.22
C PRO A 8 4.53 2.07 42.56
N ALA A 9 3.29 2.13 43.04
CA ALA A 9 2.18 1.25 42.66
C ALA A 9 1.65 1.53 41.24
N ALA A 10 1.44 0.45 40.49
CA ALA A 10 0.67 0.44 39.25
C ALA A 10 -0.84 0.51 39.57
N LEU A 11 -1.53 1.45 38.95
CA LEU A 11 -2.98 1.59 39.03
C LEU A 11 -3.63 0.74 37.93
N ALA A 12 -4.09 -0.45 38.30
CA ALA A 12 -4.91 -1.30 37.43
C ALA A 12 -6.40 -0.95 37.64
N LEU A 13 -7.05 -0.38 36.63
CA LEU A 13 -8.52 -0.29 36.59
C LEU A 13 -9.09 -1.61 36.05
N LEU A 14 -9.75 -2.36 36.94
CA LEU A 14 -10.64 -3.47 36.63
C LEU A 14 -11.97 -2.92 36.09
N LEU A 15 -12.30 -3.25 34.84
CA LEU A 15 -13.67 -3.13 34.32
C LEU A 15 -14.44 -4.39 34.72
N ILE A 16 -15.38 -4.21 35.64
CA ILE A 16 -16.35 -5.21 36.07
C ILE A 16 -17.39 -5.44 34.97
N SER A 17 -17.48 -6.69 34.52
CA SER A 17 -18.57 -7.24 33.73
C SER A 17 -19.84 -7.32 34.59
N SER A 18 -20.94 -6.72 34.13
CA SER A 18 -22.27 -6.99 34.68
C SER A 18 -23.00 -7.96 33.77
N CYS A 19 -23.05 -9.23 34.19
CA CYS A 19 -24.07 -10.18 33.75
C CYS A 19 -25.35 -9.94 34.57
N SER A 20 -26.50 -9.89 33.90
CA SER A 20 -27.79 -10.04 34.56
C SER A 20 -28.52 -11.19 33.87
N GLU A 21 -28.61 -12.31 34.57
CA GLU A 21 -29.62 -13.34 34.37
C GLU A 21 -30.82 -13.00 35.26
N ALA A 22 -32.03 -13.14 34.72
CA ALA A 22 -33.23 -13.33 35.52
C ALA A 22 -34.15 -14.34 34.83
N GLN A 23 -34.74 -15.18 35.69
CA GLN A 23 -35.31 -16.50 35.47
C GLN A 23 -36.58 -16.62 34.59
N THR A 24 -36.69 -17.86 34.12
CA THR A 24 -37.82 -18.64 33.62
C THR A 24 -39.19 -18.42 34.24
N ASP A 25 -40.23 -18.52 33.41
CA ASP A 25 -41.43 -19.28 33.78
C ASP A 25 -42.09 -19.98 32.56
N LYS A 26 -42.61 -21.19 32.78
CA LYS A 26 -43.22 -22.08 31.77
C LYS A 26 -44.74 -21.90 31.72
N SER A 27 -45.34 -21.88 30.52
CA SER A 27 -46.58 -22.63 30.25
C SER A 27 -46.88 -22.86 28.76
N SER A 28 -47.26 -24.12 28.46
CA SER A 28 -48.13 -24.66 27.38
C SER A 28 -48.03 -24.21 25.91
N ALA A 29 -47.72 -25.19 25.05
CA ALA A 29 -47.94 -25.26 23.60
C ALA A 29 -49.45 -25.44 23.24
N PRO A 30 -49.92 -25.54 21.96
CA PRO A 30 -49.17 -25.67 20.70
C PRO A 30 -49.70 -24.87 19.47
N GLY A 31 -48.86 -24.73 18.43
CA GLY A 31 -49.30 -24.26 17.11
C GLY A 31 -48.19 -24.29 16.06
N LYS A 32 -48.20 -25.32 15.20
CA LYS A 32 -47.34 -25.43 14.01
C LYS A 32 -47.71 -24.33 13.00
N ALA A 33 -46.72 -23.54 12.57
CA ALA A 33 -46.74 -22.88 11.27
C ALA A 33 -45.32 -22.85 10.70
N LYS A 34 -45.17 -23.42 9.49
CA LYS A 34 -43.96 -23.35 8.67
C LYS A 34 -43.72 -21.88 8.28
N GLY A 35 -42.58 -21.31 8.67
CA GLY A 35 -42.12 -19.99 8.23
C GLY A 35 -40.69 -20.10 7.73
N GLY A 36 -40.47 -19.69 6.48
CA GLY A 36 -39.31 -20.05 5.66
C GLY A 36 -37.93 -19.64 6.18
N ASP A 37 -36.95 -20.42 5.71
CA ASP A 37 -35.52 -20.17 5.78
C ASP A 37 -35.19 -18.84 5.09
N ARG A 38 -35.17 -17.73 5.86
CA ARG A 38 -34.49 -16.51 5.43
C ARG A 38 -33.02 -16.63 5.79
N ARG A 39 -32.28 -17.40 4.99
CA ARG A 39 -30.84 -17.14 4.82
C ARG A 39 -30.73 -15.71 4.31
N LYS A 40 -30.29 -14.81 5.18
CA LYS A 40 -29.80 -13.49 4.79
C LYS A 40 -28.70 -13.72 3.76
N ASN A 41 -29.02 -13.50 2.50
CA ASN A 41 -28.06 -13.35 1.45
C ASN A 41 -27.16 -12.18 1.88
N LYS A 42 -25.91 -12.46 2.26
CA LYS A 42 -24.93 -11.40 2.47
C LYS A 42 -24.86 -10.63 1.17
N ASP A 43 -25.02 -9.32 1.28
CA ASP A 43 -25.08 -8.37 0.19
C ASP A 43 -24.00 -8.66 -0.85
N ALA A 44 -24.41 -9.09 -2.05
CA ALA A 44 -23.52 -9.09 -3.19
C ALA A 44 -23.25 -7.61 -3.50
N ALA A 45 -22.08 -7.12 -3.11
CA ALA A 45 -21.60 -5.82 -3.55
C ALA A 45 -21.80 -5.73 -5.08
N ALA A 46 -22.34 -4.63 -5.57
CA ALA A 46 -22.51 -4.44 -7.01
C ALA A 46 -21.15 -4.61 -7.68
N ALA A 47 -21.10 -5.42 -8.75
CA ALA A 47 -19.86 -5.65 -9.48
C ALA A 47 -19.32 -4.32 -10.02
N ILE A 48 -18.06 -4.01 -9.72
CA ILE A 48 -17.37 -2.84 -10.25
C ILE A 48 -17.02 -3.14 -11.72
N PRO A 49 -17.52 -2.38 -12.72
CA PRO A 49 -17.23 -2.65 -14.11
C PRO A 49 -15.74 -2.68 -14.41
N GLY A 50 -15.29 -3.73 -15.10
CA GLY A 50 -13.88 -3.93 -15.46
C GLY A 50 -13.00 -4.51 -14.35
N LEU A 51 -13.50 -4.62 -13.11
CA LEU A 51 -12.76 -5.23 -11.99
C LEU A 51 -13.15 -6.70 -11.81
N HIS A 52 -12.17 -7.59 -11.81
CA HIS A 52 -12.37 -9.04 -11.69
C HIS A 52 -11.39 -9.62 -10.67
N GLU A 53 -11.88 -10.30 -9.64
CA GLU A 53 -11.00 -11.05 -8.72
C GLU A 53 -10.41 -12.25 -9.49
N VAL A 54 -9.07 -12.35 -9.50
CA VAL A 54 -8.32 -13.37 -10.24
C VAL A 54 -7.53 -14.32 -9.34
N GLY A 55 -7.39 -13.99 -8.07
CA GLY A 55 -6.61 -14.81 -7.14
C GLY A 55 -6.48 -14.22 -5.74
N SER A 56 -5.58 -14.80 -4.96
CA SER A 56 -5.34 -14.36 -3.59
C SER A 56 -3.89 -14.57 -3.16
N LEU A 57 -3.40 -13.64 -2.33
CA LEU A 57 -2.10 -13.66 -1.67
C LEU A 57 -2.18 -14.19 -0.22
N LYS A 58 -3.37 -14.57 0.26
CA LYS A 58 -3.56 -15.04 1.64
C LYS A 58 -2.69 -16.26 1.93
N GLY A 59 -1.90 -16.17 2.99
CA GLY A 59 -0.94 -17.22 3.37
C GLY A 59 0.31 -17.27 2.51
N VAL A 60 0.48 -16.34 1.56
CA VAL A 60 1.66 -16.20 0.70
C VAL A 60 2.41 -14.91 1.02
N VAL A 61 1.73 -13.77 0.89
CA VAL A 61 2.29 -12.44 1.21
C VAL A 61 1.51 -11.89 2.40
N PRO A 62 2.14 -11.67 3.56
CA PRO A 62 1.48 -11.04 4.69
C PRO A 62 1.29 -9.55 4.39
N GLU A 63 0.04 -9.08 4.34
CA GLU A 63 -0.27 -7.65 4.16
C GLU A 63 0.48 -7.03 2.96
N SER A 64 0.14 -7.50 1.75
CA SER A 64 0.80 -7.02 0.52
C SER A 64 0.70 -5.50 0.39
N SER A 65 1.84 -4.80 0.32
CA SER A 65 1.91 -3.33 0.17
C SER A 65 2.50 -2.86 -1.17
N GLY A 66 2.49 -3.71 -2.21
CA GLY A 66 2.93 -3.30 -3.54
C GLY A 66 3.14 -4.43 -4.53
N LEU A 67 3.30 -4.07 -5.81
CA LEU A 67 3.55 -4.98 -6.91
C LEU A 67 4.59 -4.42 -7.90
N ALA A 68 5.46 -5.28 -8.42
CA ALA A 68 6.26 -4.99 -9.61
C ALA A 68 6.36 -6.21 -10.52
N PRO A 69 6.55 -6.04 -11.83
CA PRO A 69 6.70 -7.18 -12.73
C PRO A 69 8.05 -7.84 -12.53
N ALA A 70 8.08 -9.18 -12.47
CA ALA A 70 9.32 -9.94 -12.42
C ALA A 70 10.07 -9.89 -13.77
N ALA A 71 11.34 -10.33 -13.79
CA ALA A 71 12.20 -10.22 -14.97
C ALA A 71 11.65 -10.97 -16.20
N ASP A 72 10.97 -12.09 -15.99
CA ASP A 72 10.34 -12.88 -17.06
C ASP A 72 9.03 -12.28 -17.59
N SER A 73 8.51 -11.24 -16.93
CA SER A 73 7.26 -10.56 -17.26
C SER A 73 6.02 -11.49 -17.27
N GLN A 74 6.11 -12.68 -16.66
CA GLN A 74 5.01 -13.61 -16.42
C GLN A 74 4.63 -13.67 -14.94
N HIS A 75 5.61 -13.40 -14.07
CA HIS A 75 5.43 -13.32 -12.63
C HIS A 75 5.53 -11.87 -12.14
N TYR A 76 5.19 -11.70 -10.86
CA TYR A 76 5.22 -10.42 -10.16
C TYR A 76 5.96 -10.60 -8.84
N TYR A 77 6.62 -9.54 -8.39
CA TYR A 77 7.12 -9.44 -7.03
C TYR A 77 6.13 -8.66 -6.17
N SER A 78 5.91 -9.13 -4.95
CA SER A 78 5.22 -8.42 -3.89
C SER A 78 6.01 -8.57 -2.58
N PHE A 79 5.65 -7.81 -1.57
CA PHE A 79 6.30 -7.78 -0.26
C PHE A 79 5.24 -7.44 0.79
N GLY A 80 5.54 -7.77 2.05
CA GLY A 80 4.67 -7.41 3.18
C GLY A 80 5.02 -6.04 3.74
N ASP A 81 4.01 -5.39 4.32
CA ASP A 81 4.06 -4.11 5.02
C ASP A 81 5.02 -4.11 6.25
N ASP A 82 5.05 -3.03 7.03
CA ASP A 82 5.88 -2.83 8.23
C ASP A 82 5.97 -4.06 9.14
N GLY A 83 7.16 -4.28 9.69
CA GLY A 83 7.44 -5.35 10.64
C GLY A 83 7.58 -6.74 10.03
N ASN A 84 7.27 -6.92 8.74
CA ASN A 84 7.49 -8.18 8.04
C ASN A 84 8.97 -8.38 7.66
N TYR A 85 9.35 -9.62 7.39
CA TYR A 85 10.70 -9.92 6.92
C TYR A 85 11.02 -9.19 5.61
N PRO A 86 12.27 -8.70 5.40
CA PRO A 86 12.70 -8.00 4.19
C PRO A 86 12.80 -8.98 3.01
N THR A 87 11.65 -9.31 2.43
CA THR A 87 11.50 -10.43 1.51
C THR A 87 10.66 -10.02 0.31
N LEU A 88 11.15 -10.34 -0.89
CA LEU A 88 10.34 -10.32 -2.09
C LEU A 88 9.75 -11.70 -2.34
N TYR A 89 8.44 -11.77 -2.52
CA TYR A 89 7.71 -12.95 -2.91
C TYR A 89 7.43 -12.89 -4.41
N GLU A 90 7.99 -13.83 -5.16
CA GLU A 90 7.67 -14.00 -6.57
C GLU A 90 6.37 -14.79 -6.68
N ILE A 91 5.38 -14.25 -7.38
CA ILE A 91 4.03 -14.79 -7.49
C ILE A 91 3.56 -14.83 -8.94
N THR A 92 2.68 -15.78 -9.24
CA THR A 92 1.90 -15.76 -10.49
C THR A 92 0.83 -14.66 -10.46
N GLY A 93 0.24 -14.32 -11.60
CA GLY A 93 -0.91 -13.40 -11.68
C GLY A 93 -2.16 -13.85 -10.89
N THR A 94 -2.19 -15.10 -10.40
CA THR A 94 -3.25 -15.61 -9.51
C THR A 94 -2.84 -15.66 -8.03
N GLY A 95 -1.63 -15.19 -7.69
CA GLY A 95 -1.12 -15.13 -6.32
C GLY A 95 -0.42 -16.39 -5.82
N LYS A 96 -0.28 -17.42 -6.65
CA LYS A 96 0.52 -18.61 -6.28
C LYS A 96 2.00 -18.24 -6.13
N LEU A 97 2.60 -18.65 -5.02
CA LEU A 97 4.03 -18.50 -4.75
C LEU A 97 4.88 -19.28 -5.76
N VAL A 98 5.87 -18.62 -6.32
CA VAL A 98 6.89 -19.18 -7.22
C VAL A 98 8.23 -19.26 -6.49
N ASN A 99 8.61 -18.17 -5.80
CA ASN A 99 9.90 -18.06 -5.11
C ASN A 99 9.84 -17.07 -3.95
N THR A 100 10.81 -17.16 -3.05
CA THR A 100 10.96 -16.28 -1.88
C THR A 100 12.41 -15.81 -1.80
N ILE A 101 12.62 -14.49 -1.83
CA ILE A 101 13.94 -13.89 -1.94
C ILE A 101 14.17 -12.96 -0.75
N SER A 102 15.01 -13.38 0.19
CA SER A 102 15.41 -12.53 1.32
C SER A 102 16.40 -11.46 0.86
N ILE A 103 16.05 -10.20 1.06
CA ILE A 103 16.86 -9.03 0.70
C ILE A 103 17.71 -8.62 1.89
N ASN A 104 18.99 -8.30 1.66
CA ASN A 104 19.91 -7.85 2.70
C ASN A 104 19.68 -6.37 3.08
N ALA A 105 18.48 -6.08 3.58
CA ALA A 105 17.99 -4.78 4.02
C ALA A 105 17.11 -4.93 5.26
N THR A 106 16.67 -3.83 5.84
CA THR A 106 15.64 -3.82 6.89
C THR A 106 14.32 -3.39 6.27
N ASN A 107 13.23 -4.04 6.66
CA ASN A 107 11.88 -3.52 6.44
C ASN A 107 11.47 -2.71 7.66
N SER A 108 11.59 -1.38 7.56
CA SER A 108 11.15 -0.47 8.63
C SER A 108 9.77 0.13 8.39
N ASP A 109 9.38 0.25 7.12
CA ASP A 109 8.06 0.66 6.60
C ASP A 109 8.15 0.59 5.05
N TRP A 110 8.24 -0.62 4.48
CA TRP A 110 8.26 -0.82 3.04
C TRP A 110 6.87 -0.57 2.46
N GLU A 111 6.76 0.31 1.47
CA GLU A 111 5.46 0.77 0.94
C GLU A 111 5.40 0.87 -0.59
N SER A 112 6.49 0.55 -1.29
CA SER A 112 6.45 0.55 -2.76
C SER A 112 7.55 -0.30 -3.37
N LEU A 113 7.29 -0.78 -4.58
CA LEU A 113 8.25 -1.53 -5.39
C LEU A 113 8.13 -1.13 -6.85
N SER A 114 9.24 -0.74 -7.46
CA SER A 114 9.31 -0.49 -8.90
C SER A 114 10.60 -1.06 -9.49
N ARG A 115 10.73 -1.04 -10.83
CA ARG A 115 11.92 -1.54 -11.51
C ARG A 115 12.35 -0.62 -12.65
N ASP A 116 13.63 -0.63 -12.95
CA ASP A 116 14.17 -0.04 -14.18
C ASP A 116 14.30 -1.09 -15.32
N PRO A 117 14.54 -0.66 -16.57
CA PRO A 117 14.82 -1.56 -17.69
C PRO A 117 16.14 -2.32 -17.59
N GLN A 118 17.03 -1.94 -16.67
CA GLN A 118 18.33 -2.60 -16.44
C GLN A 118 18.22 -3.77 -15.44
N GLY A 119 17.04 -4.00 -14.87
CA GLY A 119 16.76 -5.08 -13.92
C GLY A 119 17.08 -4.74 -12.47
N ASN A 120 17.25 -3.45 -12.13
CA ASN A 120 17.28 -3.02 -10.74
C ASN A 120 15.86 -2.78 -10.24
N TYR A 121 15.62 -3.14 -8.99
CA TYR A 121 14.38 -2.93 -8.27
C TYR A 121 14.61 -1.89 -7.18
N TYR A 122 13.61 -1.05 -6.99
CA TYR A 122 13.59 0.07 -6.07
C TYR A 122 12.49 -0.17 -5.05
N ILE A 123 12.89 -0.49 -3.82
CA ILE A 123 11.98 -0.74 -2.69
C ILE A 123 11.94 0.53 -1.84
N GLY A 124 10.78 1.14 -1.67
CA GLY A 124 10.61 2.32 -0.83
C GLY A 124 10.42 1.94 0.64
N ASP A 125 11.46 2.10 1.46
CA ASP A 125 11.37 2.09 2.94
C ASP A 125 11.13 3.52 3.43
N CYS A 126 9.94 4.02 3.12
CA CYS A 126 9.61 5.42 3.25
C CYS A 126 8.17 5.71 3.73
N GLY A 127 7.43 4.69 4.14
CA GLY A 127 6.21 4.88 4.94
C GLY A 127 6.53 5.73 6.16
N ASN A 128 5.67 6.69 6.47
CA ASN A 128 5.90 7.72 7.48
C ASN A 128 4.57 8.29 7.98
N ASN A 129 3.70 7.38 8.42
CA ASN A 129 2.36 7.60 8.97
C ASN A 129 2.21 8.85 9.85
N GLU A 130 3.15 9.04 10.79
CA GLU A 130 3.12 10.17 11.73
C GLU A 130 3.88 11.41 11.24
N SER A 131 4.57 11.31 10.10
CA SER A 131 5.49 12.32 9.56
C SER A 131 6.64 12.65 10.53
N MET A 132 7.18 11.62 11.21
CA MET A 132 8.27 11.76 12.20
C MET A 132 9.61 11.17 11.75
N ARG A 133 9.61 10.27 10.74
CA ARG A 133 10.83 9.61 10.27
C ARG A 133 11.76 10.61 9.59
N ARG A 134 13.06 10.40 9.83
CA ARG A 134 14.18 11.17 9.25
C ARG A 134 15.14 10.31 8.43
N ASN A 135 14.84 9.01 8.32
CA ASN A 135 15.67 7.97 7.73
C ASN A 135 15.01 7.33 6.50
N LEU A 136 14.26 8.12 5.73
CA LEU A 136 13.56 7.65 4.54
C LEU A 136 14.58 7.16 3.51
N THR A 137 14.35 5.95 2.98
CA THR A 137 15.33 5.27 2.13
C THR A 137 14.62 4.58 0.97
N ILE A 138 15.22 4.61 -0.21
CA ILE A 138 14.91 3.67 -1.29
C ILE A 138 16.06 2.67 -1.38
N TYR A 139 15.77 1.38 -1.27
CA TYR A 139 16.74 0.33 -1.52
C TYR A 139 16.77 0.01 -3.00
N ARG A 140 17.97 0.04 -3.59
CA ARG A 140 18.24 -0.43 -4.94
C ARG A 140 18.88 -1.82 -4.87
N VAL A 141 18.23 -2.81 -5.47
CA VAL A 141 18.66 -4.21 -5.41
C VAL A 141 18.38 -4.94 -6.72
N ARG A 142 19.08 -6.04 -6.97
CA ARG A 142 18.68 -7.02 -7.98
C ARG A 142 18.25 -8.32 -7.30
N PRO A 143 17.09 -8.90 -7.62
CA PRO A 143 16.64 -10.17 -7.04
C PRO A 143 17.60 -11.36 -7.30
N ASP A 144 18.40 -11.31 -8.37
CA ASP A 144 19.45 -12.30 -8.68
C ASP A 144 20.74 -12.11 -7.85
N ALA A 145 20.87 -10.98 -7.15
CA ALA A 145 21.99 -10.65 -6.26
C ALA A 145 21.48 -9.96 -4.98
N PRO A 146 20.65 -10.64 -4.17
CA PRO A 146 19.86 -10.00 -3.10
C PRO A 146 20.70 -9.50 -1.91
N SER A 147 21.98 -9.88 -1.83
CA SER A 147 22.95 -9.33 -0.89
C SER A 147 23.52 -7.97 -1.32
N GLY A 148 23.46 -7.65 -2.61
CA GLY A 148 23.98 -6.43 -3.22
C GLY A 148 22.97 -5.29 -3.16
N VAL A 149 22.68 -4.81 -1.96
CA VAL A 149 21.73 -3.72 -1.73
C VAL A 149 22.48 -2.39 -1.62
N SER A 150 22.02 -1.38 -2.36
CA SER A 150 22.46 0.01 -2.22
C SER A 150 21.33 0.89 -1.68
N LYS A 151 21.68 2.01 -1.05
CA LYS A 151 20.70 2.93 -0.44
C LYS A 151 20.69 4.28 -1.14
N ILE A 152 19.49 4.79 -1.36
CA ILE A 152 19.20 6.15 -1.79
C ILE A 152 18.42 6.79 -0.64
N SER A 153 19.14 7.43 0.29
CA SER A 153 18.53 8.08 1.44
C SER A 153 18.05 9.46 1.04
N PHE A 154 16.89 9.89 1.56
CA PHE A 154 16.39 11.21 1.24
C PHE A 154 15.68 11.91 2.40
N SER A 155 15.60 13.23 2.28
CA SER A 155 14.79 14.11 3.13
C SER A 155 13.91 15.01 2.27
N TYR A 156 12.76 15.41 2.80
CA TYR A 156 11.90 16.36 2.10
C TYR A 156 12.41 17.80 2.27
N PRO A 157 12.41 18.60 1.19
CA PRO A 157 12.88 19.99 1.23
C PRO A 157 11.97 20.90 2.06
N ASP A 158 10.69 20.53 2.21
CA ASP A 158 9.65 21.33 2.86
C ASP A 158 9.15 20.75 4.19
N GLN A 159 9.81 19.71 4.74
CA GLN A 159 9.52 19.18 6.08
C GLN A 159 10.46 19.79 7.13
N SER A 160 10.05 20.88 7.75
CA SER A 160 10.81 21.53 8.83
C SER A 160 10.53 20.96 10.22
N GLU A 161 9.38 20.31 10.41
CA GLU A 161 8.90 19.76 11.70
C GLU A 161 8.71 18.23 11.63
N PHE A 162 8.98 17.55 12.74
CA PHE A 162 8.91 16.09 12.87
C PHE A 162 8.26 15.72 14.22
N PRO A 163 6.92 15.60 14.30
CA PRO A 163 5.97 15.76 13.22
C PRO A 163 5.54 17.22 13.01
N PRO A 164 5.09 17.61 11.81
CA PRO A 164 4.35 18.84 11.64
C PRO A 164 2.97 18.73 12.30
N SER A 165 2.27 19.87 12.40
CA SER A 165 0.86 19.88 12.84
C SER A 165 0.00 18.90 12.03
N LYS A 166 -1.04 18.31 12.64
CA LYS A 166 -1.87 17.28 11.99
C LYS A 166 -2.36 17.67 10.59
N LYS A 167 -2.78 18.93 10.40
CA LYS A 167 -3.27 19.44 9.09
C LYS A 167 -2.19 19.55 8.01
N GLN A 168 -0.91 19.51 8.39
CA GLN A 168 0.25 19.64 7.51
C GLN A 168 1.00 18.31 7.31
N ARG A 169 0.44 17.18 7.80
CA ARG A 169 1.03 15.84 7.64
C ARG A 169 0.83 15.31 6.22
N ASN A 170 1.73 15.71 5.33
CA ASN A 170 1.76 15.26 3.95
C ASN A 170 3.23 15.00 3.54
N PHE A 171 3.81 14.05 4.27
CA PHE A 171 5.21 13.58 4.19
C PHE A 171 5.29 12.06 4.43
N ASP A 172 4.18 11.38 4.20
CA ASP A 172 4.06 9.93 4.25
C ASP A 172 4.23 9.39 2.83
N CYS A 173 5.31 8.64 2.55
CA CYS A 173 5.64 8.20 1.20
C CYS A 173 5.18 6.77 0.99
N GLU A 174 4.16 6.61 0.18
CA GLU A 174 3.38 5.37 0.14
C GLU A 174 3.22 4.87 -1.29
N ALA A 175 3.93 5.51 -2.22
CA ALA A 175 3.96 5.13 -3.62
C ALA A 175 5.24 5.68 -4.23
N SER A 176 5.89 4.86 -5.04
CA SER A 176 7.05 5.29 -5.82
C SER A 176 7.15 4.53 -7.13
N LEU A 177 7.75 5.17 -8.14
CA LEU A 177 8.10 4.49 -9.38
C LEU A 177 9.41 5.00 -9.94
N TRP A 178 10.12 4.13 -10.65
CA TRP A 178 11.27 4.52 -11.47
C TRP A 178 10.80 5.02 -12.83
N HIS A 179 11.33 6.16 -13.28
CA HIS A 179 11.14 6.67 -14.63
C HIS A 179 12.31 7.58 -15.04
N GLU A 180 12.92 7.31 -16.20
CA GLU A 180 13.98 8.11 -16.82
C GLU A 180 15.14 8.47 -15.88
N GLY A 181 15.69 7.47 -15.18
CA GLY A 181 16.87 7.63 -14.31
C GLY A 181 16.58 8.30 -12.97
N LYS A 182 15.30 8.37 -12.59
CA LYS A 182 14.85 8.96 -11.33
C LYS A 182 13.84 8.05 -10.64
N VAL A 183 13.82 8.13 -9.31
CA VAL A 183 12.72 7.60 -8.52
C VAL A 183 11.77 8.77 -8.22
N TRP A 184 10.51 8.60 -8.60
CA TRP A 184 9.41 9.53 -8.33
C TRP A 184 8.65 9.05 -7.11
N LEU A 185 8.32 9.98 -6.22
CA LEU A 185 7.75 9.71 -4.91
C LEU A 185 6.42 10.43 -4.78
N PHE A 186 5.39 9.72 -4.31
CA PHE A 186 4.03 10.25 -4.16
C PHE A 186 3.62 10.10 -2.70
N THR A 187 3.10 11.18 -2.12
CA THR A 187 2.75 11.18 -0.70
C THR A 187 1.29 10.83 -0.45
N LYS A 188 1.04 10.06 0.61
CA LYS A 188 -0.26 9.88 1.23
C LYS A 188 -0.55 11.08 2.12
N ASP A 189 -1.60 11.83 1.78
CA ASP A 189 -1.98 13.02 2.55
C ASP A 189 -2.75 12.63 3.82
N ARG A 190 -2.01 12.43 4.91
CA ARG A 190 -2.52 12.12 6.26
C ARG A 190 -3.14 13.35 6.96
N GLY A 191 -3.02 14.55 6.37
CA GLY A 191 -3.51 15.79 6.96
C GLY A 191 -4.88 16.20 6.43
N GLN A 192 -5.00 16.33 5.11
CA GLN A 192 -6.21 16.81 4.45
C GLN A 192 -6.81 15.80 3.46
N SER A 193 -6.06 14.77 3.09
CA SER A 193 -6.47 13.73 2.13
C SER A 193 -7.01 14.30 0.81
N CYS A 194 -6.36 15.35 0.31
CA CYS A 194 -6.77 16.03 -0.92
C CYS A 194 -5.63 16.31 -1.90
N THR A 195 -4.37 16.09 -1.50
CA THR A 195 -3.20 16.42 -2.32
C THR A 195 -2.10 15.38 -2.19
N SER A 196 -1.70 14.73 -3.29
CA SER A 196 -0.43 14.00 -3.32
C SER A 196 0.68 14.94 -3.75
N LYS A 197 1.68 15.17 -2.90
CA LYS A 197 2.89 15.86 -3.33
C LYS A 197 3.74 14.90 -4.15
N VAL A 198 4.40 15.42 -5.18
CA VAL A 198 5.26 14.64 -6.06
C VAL A 198 6.68 15.13 -5.91
N TYR A 199 7.56 14.24 -5.48
CA TYR A 199 8.98 14.50 -5.35
C TYR A 199 9.79 13.61 -6.27
N THR A 200 11.07 13.92 -6.43
CA THR A 200 12.00 13.05 -7.12
C THR A 200 13.40 13.06 -6.50
N VAL A 201 14.10 11.93 -6.63
CA VAL A 201 15.52 11.75 -6.34
C VAL A 201 16.21 11.01 -7.49
N PRO A 202 17.54 11.17 -7.67
CA PRO A 202 18.29 10.34 -8.61
C PRO A 202 18.18 8.84 -8.26
N ASP A 203 18.34 7.97 -9.26
CA ASP A 203 18.29 6.51 -9.08
C ASP A 203 19.64 5.88 -8.64
N GLN A 204 20.60 6.72 -8.27
CA GLN A 204 21.94 6.34 -7.84
C GLN A 204 22.09 6.37 -6.31
N PRO A 205 22.93 5.50 -5.73
CA PRO A 205 23.16 5.50 -4.28
C PRO A 205 23.70 6.84 -3.79
N GLY A 206 23.19 7.31 -2.66
CA GLY A 206 23.59 8.59 -2.09
C GLY A 206 22.61 9.11 -1.05
N GLU A 207 22.90 10.31 -0.55
CA GLU A 207 22.02 11.07 0.34
C GLU A 207 21.55 12.32 -0.39
N TYR A 208 20.24 12.53 -0.44
CA TYR A 208 19.63 13.61 -1.22
C TYR A 208 18.63 14.42 -0.42
N THR A 209 18.55 15.71 -0.71
CA THR A 209 17.30 16.45 -0.49
C THR A 209 16.44 16.21 -1.73
N ALA A 210 15.26 15.63 -1.54
CA ALA A 210 14.34 15.39 -2.66
C ALA A 210 13.92 16.71 -3.31
N GLN A 211 13.65 16.69 -4.61
CA GLN A 211 13.10 17.84 -5.30
C GLN A 211 11.58 17.77 -5.28
N LEU A 212 10.90 18.76 -4.70
CA LEU A 212 9.45 18.91 -4.84
C LEU A 212 9.13 19.40 -6.26
N VAL A 213 8.46 18.57 -7.06
CA VAL A 213 8.17 18.86 -8.47
C VAL A 213 6.78 19.48 -8.63
N THR A 214 5.75 18.85 -8.07
CA THR A 214 4.36 19.32 -8.17
C THR A 214 3.49 18.82 -7.03
N LYS A 215 2.21 19.20 -7.05
CA LYS A 215 1.16 18.75 -6.14
C LYS A 215 -0.04 18.33 -6.98
N LEU A 216 -0.41 17.06 -6.93
CA LEU A 216 -1.56 16.51 -7.64
C LEU A 216 -2.81 16.63 -6.74
N ALA A 217 -3.90 17.13 -7.30
CA ALA A 217 -5.20 17.20 -6.62
C ALA A 217 -5.85 15.81 -6.59
N ILE A 218 -5.44 14.98 -5.62
CA ILE A 218 -5.92 13.62 -5.43
C ILE A 218 -6.80 13.58 -4.18
N PRO A 219 -8.15 13.52 -4.32
CA PRO A 219 -9.09 13.46 -3.20
C PRO A 219 -9.14 12.04 -2.60
N GLY A 220 -8.03 11.62 -1.99
CA GLY A 220 -7.83 10.29 -1.45
C GLY A 220 -6.45 10.15 -0.81
N GLN A 221 -6.19 8.96 -0.25
CA GLN A 221 -4.91 8.59 0.32
C GLN A 221 -4.18 7.67 -0.66
N VAL A 222 -3.17 8.20 -1.35
CA VAL A 222 -2.38 7.44 -2.34
C VAL A 222 -1.70 6.25 -1.68
N THR A 223 -1.77 5.08 -2.31
CA THR A 223 -1.24 3.80 -1.79
C THR A 223 -0.32 3.06 -2.77
N ASP A 224 -0.36 3.38 -4.07
CA ASP A 224 0.64 2.90 -5.02
C ASP A 224 0.63 3.77 -6.29
N ALA A 225 1.64 3.62 -7.13
CA ALA A 225 1.74 4.28 -8.43
C ALA A 225 2.29 3.33 -9.51
N ALA A 226 1.63 3.31 -10.67
CA ALA A 226 2.10 2.54 -11.82
C ALA A 226 2.10 3.38 -13.09
N LEU A 227 3.11 3.20 -13.93
CA LEU A 227 3.25 3.87 -15.22
C LEU A 227 3.14 2.84 -16.35
N ARG A 228 2.29 3.13 -17.33
CA ARG A 228 2.21 2.30 -18.54
C ARG A 228 3.52 2.36 -19.31
N ALA A 229 3.88 1.26 -19.98
CA ALA A 229 5.17 1.12 -20.65
C ALA A 229 5.49 2.22 -21.68
N ASP A 230 4.47 2.79 -22.33
CA ASP A 230 4.62 3.89 -23.28
C ASP A 230 4.82 5.27 -22.63
N GLY A 231 4.72 5.37 -21.29
CA GLY A 231 4.86 6.61 -20.55
C GLY A 231 3.69 7.58 -20.71
N HIS A 232 2.55 7.15 -21.25
CA HIS A 232 1.40 8.02 -21.54
C HIS A 232 0.22 7.88 -20.58
N ARG A 233 0.32 6.96 -19.61
CA ARG A 233 -0.70 6.77 -18.57
C ARG A 233 -0.06 6.47 -17.23
N LEU A 234 -0.24 7.37 -16.29
CA LEU A 234 0.08 7.18 -14.87
C LEU A 234 -1.21 6.82 -14.15
N VAL A 235 -1.14 5.81 -13.29
CA VAL A 235 -2.21 5.52 -12.34
C VAL A 235 -1.68 5.66 -10.92
N LEU A 236 -2.52 6.24 -10.06
CA LEU A 236 -2.31 6.24 -8.61
C LEU A 236 -3.45 5.44 -7.99
N LEU A 237 -3.13 4.46 -7.16
CA LEU A 237 -4.11 3.87 -6.27
C LEU A 237 -4.35 4.80 -5.08
N GLY A 238 -5.58 4.82 -4.60
CA GLY A 238 -5.87 5.14 -3.20
C GLY A 238 -6.68 4.03 -2.57
N ARG A 239 -7.05 4.15 -1.29
CA ARG A 239 -7.83 3.13 -0.58
C ARG A 239 -9.20 2.88 -1.23
N GLY A 240 -9.31 1.85 -2.07
CA GLY A 240 -10.53 1.55 -2.82
C GLY A 240 -10.79 2.54 -3.96
N GLU A 241 -9.74 3.17 -4.49
CA GLU A 241 -9.85 4.19 -5.54
C GLU A 241 -8.72 4.03 -6.56
N LEU A 242 -9.00 4.41 -7.80
CA LEU A 242 -8.00 4.50 -8.85
C LEU A 242 -8.09 5.86 -9.53
N PHE A 243 -6.97 6.57 -9.61
CA PHE A 243 -6.84 7.85 -10.28
C PHE A 243 -6.01 7.67 -11.54
N ILE A 244 -6.61 7.91 -12.71
CA ILE A 244 -5.97 7.75 -14.01
C ILE A 244 -5.60 9.13 -14.54
N LEU A 245 -4.33 9.32 -14.86
CA LEU A 245 -3.78 10.52 -15.47
C LEU A 245 -3.25 10.13 -16.86
N ASP A 246 -3.73 10.82 -17.89
CA ASP A 246 -3.37 10.58 -19.29
C ASP A 246 -2.59 11.78 -19.86
N GLY A 247 -1.54 11.52 -20.62
CA GLY A 247 -0.69 12.56 -21.20
C GLY A 247 0.22 12.02 -22.30
N ASN A 248 0.78 12.90 -23.14
CA ASN A 248 1.71 12.48 -24.21
C ASN A 248 3.19 12.58 -23.77
N SER A 249 3.42 12.92 -22.50
CA SER A 249 4.73 13.02 -21.87
C SER A 249 4.57 12.92 -20.35
N TRP A 250 5.67 12.68 -19.63
CA TRP A 250 5.68 12.70 -18.17
C TRP A 250 5.20 14.05 -17.59
N ASP A 251 5.61 15.15 -18.21
CA ASP A 251 5.21 16.49 -17.82
C ASP A 251 3.71 16.75 -18.04
N ASP A 252 3.11 16.15 -19.07
CA ASP A 252 1.66 16.24 -19.31
C ASP A 252 0.90 15.40 -18.29
N LEU A 253 1.39 14.21 -17.97
CA LEU A 253 0.80 13.34 -16.94
C LEU A 253 0.69 14.04 -15.59
N LEU A 254 1.76 14.72 -15.16
CA LEU A 254 1.79 15.44 -13.89
C LEU A 254 0.92 16.72 -13.85
N LYS A 255 0.37 17.13 -14.99
CA LYS A 255 -0.57 18.28 -15.11
C LYS A 255 -2.00 17.83 -15.42
N ALA A 256 -2.19 16.56 -15.79
CA ALA A 256 -3.49 16.04 -16.18
C ALA A 256 -4.45 16.01 -14.99
N PRO A 257 -5.73 16.38 -15.18
CA PRO A 257 -6.74 16.17 -14.16
C PRO A 257 -6.99 14.67 -13.99
N PRO A 258 -7.00 14.13 -12.75
CA PRO A 258 -7.17 12.71 -12.53
C PRO A 258 -8.61 12.29 -12.83
N ARG A 259 -8.77 11.25 -13.65
CA ARG A 259 -10.04 10.54 -13.79
C ARG A 259 -10.15 9.50 -12.69
N ARG A 260 -11.06 9.73 -11.75
CA ARG A 260 -11.33 8.83 -10.62
C ARG A 260 -12.22 7.66 -11.05
N VAL A 261 -11.85 6.46 -10.62
CA VAL A 261 -12.64 5.24 -10.69
C VAL A 261 -12.84 4.75 -9.25
N ASP A 262 -14.09 4.44 -8.92
CA ASP A 262 -14.47 3.88 -7.62
C ASP A 262 -14.21 2.37 -7.62
N LEU A 263 -13.34 1.92 -6.71
CA LEU A 263 -13.04 0.52 -6.48
C LEU A 263 -13.57 0.05 -5.11
N SER A 264 -14.53 0.77 -4.52
CA SER A 264 -15.14 0.43 -3.24
C SER A 264 -15.81 -0.94 -3.30
N GLY A 265 -15.15 -1.92 -2.69
CA GLY A 265 -15.53 -3.34 -2.77
C GLY A 265 -14.34 -4.27 -2.98
N ALA A 266 -13.25 -3.78 -3.57
CA ALA A 266 -12.02 -4.55 -3.73
C ALA A 266 -11.33 -4.83 -2.38
N GLY A 267 -11.46 -3.88 -1.44
CA GLY A 267 -10.70 -3.85 -0.18
C GLY A 267 -9.78 -2.63 -0.15
N GLN A 268 -8.76 -2.69 0.70
CA GLN A 268 -7.71 -1.68 0.75
C GLN A 268 -6.68 -2.01 -0.32
N THR A 269 -6.78 -1.34 -1.47
CA THR A 269 -5.89 -1.50 -2.63
C THR A 269 -4.53 -0.86 -2.37
N GLU A 270 -3.46 -1.65 -2.45
CA GLU A 270 -2.10 -1.27 -2.04
C GLU A 270 -1.03 -1.60 -3.09
N GLY A 271 -1.36 -2.34 -4.16
CA GLY A 271 -0.41 -2.64 -5.23
C GLY A 271 -1.06 -2.53 -6.60
N ALA A 272 -0.39 -1.90 -7.56
CA ALA A 272 -0.80 -1.83 -8.96
C ALA A 272 0.38 -2.05 -9.91
N VAL A 273 0.16 -2.86 -10.94
CA VAL A 273 1.13 -3.03 -12.04
C VAL A 273 0.39 -3.24 -13.36
N PHE A 274 0.88 -2.64 -14.43
CA PHE A 274 0.36 -2.91 -15.76
C PHE A 274 0.76 -4.33 -16.20
N LYS A 275 -0.24 -5.16 -16.50
CA LYS A 275 -0.04 -6.46 -17.17
C LYS A 275 0.20 -6.27 -18.67
N ASP A 276 -0.53 -5.32 -19.24
CA ASP A 276 -0.51 -4.91 -20.64
C ASP A 276 -1.00 -3.46 -20.75
N ASP A 277 -1.20 -2.96 -21.98
CA ASP A 277 -1.57 -1.56 -22.24
C ASP A 277 -2.95 -1.14 -21.69
N SER A 278 -3.79 -2.11 -21.33
CA SER A 278 -5.19 -1.92 -20.95
C SER A 278 -5.55 -2.55 -19.60
N THR A 279 -4.70 -3.40 -19.01
CA THR A 279 -5.03 -4.17 -17.82
C THR A 279 -4.05 -3.90 -16.69
N LEU A 280 -4.58 -3.55 -15.51
CA LEU A 280 -3.85 -3.52 -14.26
C LEU A 280 -4.05 -4.84 -13.51
N LEU A 281 -3.00 -5.37 -12.89
CA LEU A 281 -3.11 -6.27 -11.75
C LEU A 281 -3.07 -5.41 -10.48
N ILE A 282 -4.04 -5.63 -9.59
CA ILE A 282 -4.19 -4.88 -8.34
C ILE A 282 -4.15 -5.86 -7.17
N SER A 283 -3.33 -5.59 -6.16
CA SER A 283 -3.36 -6.30 -4.88
C SER A 283 -3.99 -5.45 -3.78
N THR A 284 -4.43 -6.14 -2.73
CA THR A 284 -5.00 -5.53 -1.53
C THR A 284 -4.28 -6.03 -0.30
N GLU A 285 -4.29 -5.22 0.77
CA GLU A 285 -3.72 -5.60 2.08
C GLU A 285 -4.35 -6.90 2.62
N GLN A 286 -5.65 -7.08 2.37
CA GLN A 286 -6.38 -8.29 2.76
C GLN A 286 -6.03 -9.54 1.93
N GLY A 287 -5.18 -9.38 0.91
CA GLY A 287 -4.67 -10.45 0.07
C GLY A 287 -5.58 -10.85 -1.09
N GLY A 288 -6.52 -10.01 -1.52
CA GLY A 288 -7.21 -10.18 -2.81
C GLY A 288 -6.34 -9.71 -3.98
N LEU A 289 -6.41 -10.41 -5.11
CA LEU A 289 -5.83 -9.99 -6.39
C LEU A 289 -6.93 -9.78 -7.42
N TYR A 290 -6.85 -8.66 -8.12
CA TYR A 290 -7.83 -8.26 -9.12
C TYR A 290 -7.16 -7.87 -10.43
N GLU A 291 -7.82 -8.16 -11.54
CA GLU A 291 -7.55 -7.51 -12.80
C GLU A 291 -8.53 -6.36 -13.00
N PHE A 292 -8.02 -5.20 -13.43
CA PHE A 292 -8.84 -4.06 -13.80
C PHE A 292 -8.57 -3.66 -15.25
N THR A 293 -9.59 -3.78 -16.10
CA THR A 293 -9.54 -3.28 -17.48
C THR A 293 -9.81 -1.77 -17.50
N LEU A 294 -8.80 -1.01 -17.91
CA LEU A 294 -8.86 0.42 -18.08
C LEU A 294 -9.82 0.79 -19.22
N PRO A 295 -10.62 1.86 -19.06
CA PRO A 295 -11.47 2.37 -20.13
C PRO A 295 -10.70 3.28 -21.10
#